data_AF-T0ZRG2-F1
#
_entry.id   AF-T0ZRG2-F1
#
_cell.length_a   1.000
_cell.length_b   1.000
_cell.length_c   1.000
_cell.angle_alpha   90.00
_cell.angle_beta   90.00
_cell.angle_gamma   90.00
#
_symmetry.space_group_name_H-M   'P 1'
#
loop_
_entity.id
_entity.type
_entity.pdbx_description
1 polymer ?
#
loop_
_entity_poly.entity_id
_entity_poly.type
_entity_poly.pdbx_seq_one_letter_code
_entity_poly.pdbx_strand_id
1 'polypeptide(L)'
;MADVSKLKQVRRSLGAPPSIEEASPNLRAPEIAPLPSPIETGTEPGPRRRDARAMRRTNRTLPFATRVSPEFDNRLRDIAERDGLKLVELLERALDAYEAQQ
;
A
#
# COMPACT_ATOMS: atom_id res chain seq x y z
N MET A 1 -29.30 7.91 13.17
CA MET A 1 -28.19 8.88 13.09
C MET A 1 -27.29 8.68 14.30
N ALA A 2 -25.97 8.64 14.14
CA ALA A 2 -25.04 8.46 15.26
C ALA A 2 -24.75 9.80 15.94
N ASP A 3 -24.81 9.83 17.27
CA ASP A 3 -24.68 11.05 18.07
C ASP A 3 -23.21 11.34 18.40
N VAL A 4 -22.67 12.43 17.84
CA VAL A 4 -21.26 12.84 17.94
C VAL A 4 -21.01 13.94 18.99
N SER A 5 -22.01 14.24 19.83
CA SER A 5 -21.99 15.34 20.80
C SER A 5 -20.84 15.25 21.82
N LYS A 6 -20.39 14.04 22.16
CA LYS A 6 -19.28 13.80 23.10
C LYS A 6 -17.89 14.14 22.53
N LEU A 7 -17.73 14.13 21.20
CA LEU A 7 -16.44 14.42 20.56
C LEU A 7 -16.07 15.92 20.62
N LYS A 8 -17.08 16.80 20.66
CA LYS A 8 -16.90 18.26 20.82
C LYS A 8 -16.56 18.66 22.25
N GLN A 9 -16.89 17.83 23.24
CA GLN A 9 -16.72 18.16 24.65
C GLN A 9 -15.29 17.86 25.14
N VAL A 10 -14.64 16.83 24.58
CA VAL A 10 -13.25 16.44 24.90
C VAL A 10 -12.22 17.39 24.27
N ARG A 11 -12.57 18.11 23.19
CA ARG A 11 -11.64 18.98 22.43
C ARG A 11 -11.74 20.47 22.75
N ARG A 12 -12.27 20.86 23.92
CA ARG A 12 -12.40 22.30 24.25
C ARG A 12 -11.10 22.98 24.71
N SER A 13 -10.04 22.22 24.94
CA SER A 13 -8.71 22.79 25.21
C SER A 13 -7.66 21.71 24.98
N LEU A 14 -6.68 21.98 24.10
CA LEU A 14 -5.56 21.07 23.80
C LEU A 14 -4.47 21.09 24.90
N GLY A 15 -4.82 21.48 26.13
CA GLY A 15 -3.84 21.74 27.18
C GLY A 15 -3.04 23.02 26.93
N ALA A 16 -2.20 23.40 27.89
CA ALA A 16 -1.22 24.45 27.65
C ALA A 16 -0.20 23.95 26.62
N PRO A 17 0.26 24.81 25.68
CA PRO A 17 1.30 24.41 24.74
C PRO A 17 2.58 23.99 25.50
N PRO A 18 3.36 23.03 24.97
CA PRO A 18 4.63 22.65 25.56
C PRO A 18 5.58 23.84 25.64
N SER A 19 6.46 23.83 26.64
CA SER A 19 7.50 24.86 26.77
C SER A 19 8.48 24.80 25.58
N ILE A 20 9.21 25.88 25.32
CA ILE A 20 10.16 25.96 24.18
C ILE A 20 11.26 24.88 24.27
N GLU A 21 11.59 24.43 25.48
CA GLU A 21 12.59 23.38 25.71
C GLU A 21 12.04 21.97 25.41
N GLU A 22 10.74 21.75 25.62
CA GLU A 22 10.05 20.50 25.29
C GLU A 22 9.63 20.43 23.80
N ALA A 23 9.65 21.56 23.11
CA ALA A 23 9.36 21.62 21.69
C ALA A 23 10.45 20.91 20.87
N SER A 24 10.04 20.19 19.82
CA SER A 24 10.96 19.46 18.95
C SER A 24 12.03 20.40 18.35
N PRO A 25 13.29 19.94 18.20
CA PRO A 25 14.37 20.75 17.63
C PRO A 25 14.26 20.92 16.10
N ASN A 26 13.12 20.59 15.49
CA ASN A 26 12.89 20.65 14.05
C ASN A 26 13.17 22.04 13.45
N LEU A 27 12.93 23.11 14.22
CA LEU A 27 13.23 24.48 13.78
C LEU A 27 14.74 24.80 13.73
N ARG A 28 15.58 24.02 14.42
CA ARG A 28 17.04 24.13 14.41
C ARG A 28 17.69 23.13 13.46
N ALA A 29 16.89 22.26 12.82
CA ALA A 29 17.41 21.28 11.88
C ALA A 29 17.87 22.00 10.60
N PRO A 30 18.99 21.57 9.99
CA PRO A 30 19.41 22.10 8.70
C PRO A 30 18.34 21.81 7.62
N GLU A 31 18.17 22.72 6.67
CA GLU A 31 17.20 22.55 5.57
C GLU A 31 17.54 21.37 4.63
N ILE A 32 18.78 20.90 4.69
CA ILE A 32 19.29 19.79 3.88
C ILE A 32 19.28 18.52 4.73
N ALA A 33 18.58 17.50 4.27
CA ALA A 33 18.58 16.18 4.90
C ALA A 33 20.01 15.59 4.92
N PRO A 34 20.47 15.01 6.03
CA PRO A 34 21.77 14.35 6.09
C PRO A 34 21.87 13.26 5.03
N LEU A 35 22.94 13.26 4.23
CA LEU A 35 23.24 12.19 3.29
C LEU A 35 23.45 10.88 4.08
N PRO A 36 22.82 9.76 3.69
CA PRO A 36 23.08 8.48 4.31
C PRO A 36 24.57 8.12 4.17
N SER A 37 25.19 7.68 5.26
CA SER A 37 26.61 7.31 5.26
C SER A 37 26.84 6.07 4.37
N PRO A 38 27.92 5.98 3.56
CA PRO A 38 28.08 4.93 2.54
C PRO A 38 28.23 3.49 3.05
N ILE A 39 28.28 3.27 4.36
CA ILE A 39 28.59 1.96 4.97
C ILE A 39 27.41 0.98 4.87
N GLU A 40 26.23 1.42 4.45
CA GLU A 40 25.06 0.54 4.28
C GLU A 40 24.79 0.12 2.83
N THR A 41 25.75 0.31 1.92
CA THR A 41 25.61 -0.08 0.50
C THR A 41 26.27 -1.42 0.21
N GLY A 42 25.82 -2.47 0.92
CA GLY A 42 26.15 -3.86 0.61
C GLY A 42 25.09 -4.46 -0.31
N THR A 43 25.18 -4.20 -1.62
CA THR A 43 24.34 -4.87 -2.63
C THR A 43 24.87 -6.27 -2.87
N GLU A 44 24.46 -7.22 -2.04
CA GLU A 44 24.22 -8.58 -2.50
C GLU A 44 22.71 -8.73 -2.72
N PRO A 45 22.23 -9.36 -3.81
CA PRO A 45 20.83 -9.75 -3.92
C PRO A 45 20.61 -10.98 -3.02
N GLY A 46 20.78 -10.80 -1.72
CA GLY A 46 20.29 -11.75 -0.73
C GLY A 46 18.78 -11.95 -0.92
N PRO A 47 18.21 -13.08 -0.46
CA PRO A 47 16.79 -13.34 -0.61
C PRO A 47 16.03 -12.11 -0.10
N ARG A 48 15.28 -11.45 -0.99
CA ARG A 48 14.51 -10.24 -0.68
C ARG A 48 13.78 -10.51 0.62
N ARG A 49 14.27 -9.97 1.75
CA ARG A 49 13.65 -10.19 3.06
C ARG A 49 12.22 -9.73 2.88
N ARG A 50 11.28 -10.69 2.85
CA ARG A 50 9.86 -10.43 2.67
C ARG A 50 9.50 -9.40 3.72
N ASP A 51 9.19 -8.18 3.27
CA ASP A 51 9.00 -7.04 4.16
C ASP A 51 7.96 -7.45 5.21
N ALA A 52 8.30 -7.33 6.50
CA ALA A 52 7.38 -7.72 7.57
C ALA A 52 6.09 -6.88 7.52
N ARG A 53 6.12 -5.70 6.90
CA ARG A 53 4.91 -4.93 6.56
C ARG A 53 4.06 -5.58 5.48
N ALA A 54 4.67 -6.27 4.51
CA ALA A 54 3.96 -7.08 3.52
C ALA A 54 3.29 -8.31 4.14
N MET A 55 3.87 -8.89 5.20
CA MET A 55 3.28 -10.01 5.94
C MET A 55 2.15 -9.60 6.90
N ARG A 56 2.13 -8.34 7.37
CA ARG A 56 1.03 -7.78 8.17
C ARG A 56 -0.14 -7.26 7.32
N ARG A 57 -0.10 -7.47 6.01
CA ARG A 57 -1.03 -6.88 5.05
C ARG A 57 -2.32 -7.69 5.02
N THR A 58 -3.31 -7.26 5.79
CA THR A 58 -4.70 -7.72 5.73
C THR A 58 -5.22 -7.63 4.30
N ASN A 59 -5.56 -8.77 3.66
CA ASN A 59 -6.36 -8.92 2.42
C ASN A 59 -6.48 -7.69 1.51
N ARG A 60 -5.36 -7.04 1.18
CA ARG A 60 -5.33 -5.79 0.41
C ARG A 60 -4.94 -6.15 -1.00
N THR A 61 -5.85 -5.87 -1.93
CA THR A 61 -5.65 -6.00 -3.37
C THR A 61 -4.37 -5.28 -3.80
N LEU A 62 -3.56 -5.95 -4.62
CA LEU A 62 -2.41 -5.34 -5.29
C LEU A 62 -2.83 -4.87 -6.68
N PRO A 63 -2.34 -3.71 -7.16
CA PRO A 63 -2.59 -3.31 -8.54
C PRO A 63 -1.88 -4.26 -9.50
N PHE A 64 -2.63 -4.84 -10.43
CA PHE A 64 -2.11 -5.69 -11.49
C PHE A 64 -2.12 -4.91 -12.81
N ALA A 65 -0.97 -4.30 -13.16
CA ALA A 65 -0.82 -3.45 -14.33
C ALA A 65 0.17 -4.08 -15.31
N THR A 66 -0.35 -4.71 -16.36
CA THR A 66 0.43 -5.30 -17.45
C THR A 66 0.01 -4.67 -18.78
N ARG A 67 0.92 -4.65 -19.76
CA ARG A 67 0.60 -4.30 -21.14
C ARG A 67 0.30 -5.57 -21.92
N VAL A 68 -0.86 -5.62 -22.57
CA VAL A 68 -1.33 -6.76 -23.36
C VAL A 68 -1.74 -6.31 -24.75
N SER A 69 -1.91 -7.25 -25.67
CA SER A 69 -2.45 -6.93 -27.00
C SER A 69 -3.94 -6.54 -26.91
N PRO A 70 -4.45 -5.71 -27.82
CA PRO A 70 -5.87 -5.35 -27.85
C PRO A 70 -6.79 -6.56 -28.04
N GLU A 71 -6.40 -7.52 -28.87
CA GLU A 71 -7.17 -8.74 -29.12
C GLU A 71 -7.35 -9.59 -27.86
N PHE A 72 -6.30 -9.68 -27.03
CA PHE A 72 -6.37 -10.39 -25.76
C PHE A 72 -7.31 -9.68 -24.78
N ASP A 73 -7.18 -8.35 -24.64
CA ASP A 73 -8.04 -7.57 -23.74
C ASP A 73 -9.52 -7.67 -24.14
N ASN A 74 -9.83 -7.60 -25.43
CA ASN A 74 -11.20 -7.74 -25.94
C ASN A 74 -11.78 -9.13 -25.60
N ARG A 75 -11.04 -10.20 -25.90
CA ARG A 75 -11.49 -11.57 -25.59
C ARG A 75 -11.69 -11.79 -24.09
N LEU A 76 -10.82 -11.21 -23.27
CA LEU A 76 -10.94 -11.27 -21.80
C LEU A 76 -12.22 -10.57 -21.33
N ARG A 77 -12.54 -9.40 -21.90
CA ARG A 77 -13.77 -8.65 -21.59
C ARG A 77 -15.02 -9.40 -22.03
N ASP A 78 -15.04 -9.95 -23.24
CA ASP A 78 -16.19 -10.70 -23.77
C ASP A 78 -16.54 -11.90 -22.87
N ILE A 79 -15.52 -12.65 -22.42
CA ILE A 79 -15.71 -13.79 -21.51
C ILE A 79 -16.18 -13.32 -20.14
N ALA A 80 -15.58 -12.26 -19.60
CA ALA A 80 -15.95 -11.72 -18.31
C ALA A 80 -17.39 -11.18 -18.30
N GLU A 81 -17.83 -10.52 -19.35
CA GLU A 81 -19.20 -10.04 -19.52
C GLU A 81 -20.19 -11.21 -19.64
N ARG A 82 -19.89 -12.20 -20.49
CA ARG A 82 -20.71 -13.40 -20.66
C ARG A 82 -20.94 -14.13 -19.34
N ASP A 83 -19.90 -14.23 -18.52
CA ASP A 83 -19.92 -15.01 -17.27
C ASP A 83 -20.25 -14.15 -16.03
N GLY A 84 -20.44 -12.84 -16.20
CA GLY A 84 -20.74 -11.90 -15.11
C GLY A 84 -19.61 -11.73 -14.10
N LEU A 85 -18.35 -11.88 -14.52
CA LEU A 85 -17.16 -11.85 -13.68
C LEU A 85 -16.43 -10.52 -13.77
N LYS A 86 -15.67 -10.17 -12.72
CA LYS A 86 -14.63 -9.14 -12.86
C LYS A 86 -13.46 -9.68 -13.67
N LEU A 87 -12.78 -8.82 -14.42
CA LEU A 87 -11.55 -9.19 -15.14
C LEU A 87 -10.51 -9.86 -14.23
N VAL A 88 -10.39 -9.38 -12.99
CA VAL A 88 -9.47 -9.97 -11.99
C VAL A 88 -9.89 -11.38 -11.60
N GLU A 89 -11.19 -11.64 -11.40
CA GLU A 89 -11.70 -12.97 -11.04
C GLU A 89 -11.49 -13.98 -12.18
N LEU A 90 -11.64 -13.53 -13.42
CA LEU A 90 -11.33 -14.35 -14.59
C LEU A 90 -9.84 -14.69 -14.67
N LEU A 91 -8.96 -13.73 -14.36
CA LEU A 91 -7.51 -13.93 -14.35
C LEU A 91 -7.06 -14.87 -13.22
N GLU A 92 -7.66 -14.78 -12.03
CA GLU A 92 -7.41 -15.72 -10.92
C GLU A 92 -7.80 -17.14 -11.32
N ARG A 93 -8.98 -17.34 -11.90
CA ARG A 93 -9.41 -18.66 -12.42
C ARG A 93 -8.52 -19.18 -13.54
N ALA A 94 -8.04 -18.28 -14.42
CA ALA A 94 -7.13 -18.65 -15.49
C ALA A 94 -5.78 -19.15 -14.93
N LEU A 95 -5.31 -18.56 -13.83
CA LEU A 95 -4.10 -19.03 -13.14
C LEU A 95 -4.32 -20.40 -12.51
N ASP A 96 -5.43 -20.60 -11.78
CA ASP A 96 -5.78 -21.91 -11.19
C ASP A 96 -5.86 -23.00 -12.28
N ALA A 97 -6.46 -22.68 -13.42
CA ALA A 97 -6.57 -23.60 -14.56
C ALA A 97 -5.22 -23.89 -15.23
N TYR A 98 -4.30 -22.93 -15.25
CA TYR A 98 -2.94 -23.11 -15.75
C TYR A 98 -2.13 -24.04 -14.84
N GLU A 99 -2.24 -23.87 -13.52
CA GLU A 99 -1.58 -24.74 -12.54
C GLU A 99 -2.14 -26.16 -12.53
N ALA A 100 -3.45 -26.34 -12.75
CA ALA A 100 -4.07 -27.65 -12.81
C ALA A 100 -3.69 -28.47 -14.06
N GLN A 101 -3.16 -27.82 -15.10
CA GLN A 101 -2.71 -28.47 -16.34
C GLN A 101 -1.21 -28.81 -16.35
N GLN A 102 -0.45 -28.38 -15.34
CA GLN A 102 0.96 -28.70 -15.13
C GLN A 102 1.12 -29.92 -14.23
#